data_AF-A0A939QTA5-F1
#
_entry.id   AF-A0A939QTA5-F1
#
_cell.length_a   1.000
_cell.length_b   1.000
_cell.length_c   1.000
_cell.angle_alpha   90.00
_cell.angle_beta   90.00
_cell.angle_gamma   90.00
#
_symmetry.space_group_name_H-M   'P 1'
#
loop_
_entity.id
_entity.type
_entity.pdbx_description
1 polymer ?
#
loop_
_entity_poly.entity_id
_entity_poly.type
_entity_poly.pdbx_seq_one_letter_code
_entity_poly.pdbx_strand_id
1 'polypeptide(L)'
;MEKREREDGEADRRRAMGSLVLTCEAIAGGQFDDMEQLFAILADEMLPGDIRELAETFASMVVQIEAREFHANQLIEQLRETQRQLEAAEQALRKENKDLKQRLKKLEVQFDQEQAAQEIREIAESEYFVDLQQRAKSLRQRFKLKD
;
A
#
# COMPACT_ATOMS: atom_id res chain seq x y z
N MET A 1 -13.17 -60.12 -32.66
CA MET A 1 -12.15 -59.17 -32.18
C MET A 1 -12.74 -57.77 -32.09
N GLU A 2 -13.34 -57.27 -33.18
CA GLU A 2 -13.95 -55.94 -33.25
C GLU A 2 -15.02 -55.58 -32.20
N LYS A 3 -15.80 -56.54 -31.68
CA LYS A 3 -16.79 -56.25 -30.62
C LYS A 3 -16.16 -55.94 -29.26
N ARG A 4 -15.04 -56.60 -28.91
CA ARG A 4 -14.35 -56.39 -27.63
C ARG A 4 -13.61 -55.04 -27.63
N GLU A 5 -12.94 -54.71 -28.73
CA GLU A 5 -12.26 -53.41 -28.89
C GLU A 5 -13.24 -52.21 -28.84
N ARG A 6 -14.47 -52.39 -29.34
CA ARG A 6 -15.53 -51.36 -29.25
C ARG A 6 -16.11 -51.23 -27.83
N GLU A 7 -16.26 -52.33 -27.10
CA GLU A 7 -16.73 -52.32 -25.70
C GLU A 7 -15.69 -51.71 -24.76
N ASP A 8 -14.41 -52.00 -24.96
CA ASP A 8 -13.30 -51.46 -24.17
C ASP A 8 -13.16 -49.94 -24.37
N GLY A 9 -13.23 -49.45 -25.62
CA GLY A 9 -13.17 -48.01 -25.92
C GLY A 9 -14.37 -47.22 -25.37
N GLU A 10 -15.55 -47.83 -25.26
CA GLU A 10 -16.71 -47.17 -24.65
C GLU A 10 -16.59 -47.09 -23.12
N ALA A 11 -16.00 -48.11 -22.48
CA ALA A 11 -15.71 -48.10 -21.05
C ALA A 11 -14.66 -47.04 -20.69
N ASP A 12 -13.59 -46.91 -21.49
CA ASP A 12 -12.56 -45.88 -21.33
C ASP A 12 -13.15 -44.48 -21.48
N ARG A 13 -14.01 -44.28 -22.48
CA ARG A 13 -14.72 -43.02 -22.68
C ARG A 13 -15.57 -42.63 -21.47
N ARG A 14 -16.33 -43.57 -20.89
CA ARG A 14 -17.15 -43.31 -19.69
C ARG A 14 -16.30 -42.99 -18.48
N ARG A 15 -15.15 -43.66 -18.31
CA ARG A 15 -14.20 -43.38 -17.22
C ARG A 15 -13.61 -41.98 -17.35
N ALA A 16 -13.14 -41.62 -18.54
CA ALA A 16 -12.59 -40.29 -18.80
C ALA A 16 -13.64 -39.19 -18.55
N MET A 17 -14.87 -39.37 -19.02
CA MET A 17 -15.95 -38.42 -18.77
C MET A 17 -16.30 -38.30 -17.27
N GLY A 18 -16.36 -39.43 -16.55
CA GLY A 18 -16.60 -39.42 -15.10
C GLY A 18 -15.51 -38.69 -14.33
N SER A 19 -14.24 -38.87 -14.70
CA SER A 19 -13.12 -38.16 -14.10
C SER A 19 -13.17 -36.66 -14.41
N LEU A 20 -13.54 -36.26 -15.64
CA LEU A 20 -13.73 -34.84 -15.98
C LEU A 20 -14.86 -34.18 -15.17
N VAL A 21 -15.96 -34.89 -14.90
CA VAL A 21 -17.04 -34.38 -14.05
C VAL A 21 -16.52 -34.12 -12.63
N LEU A 22 -15.79 -35.07 -12.04
CA LEU A 22 -15.20 -34.90 -10.71
C LEU A 22 -14.23 -33.72 -10.67
N THR A 23 -13.38 -33.57 -11.69
CA THR A 23 -12.47 -32.44 -11.80
C THR A 23 -13.24 -31.13 -11.90
N CYS A 24 -14.34 -31.07 -12.65
CA CYS A 24 -15.17 -29.87 -12.75
C CYS A 24 -15.82 -29.51 -11.41
N GLU A 25 -16.31 -30.50 -10.67
CA GLU A 25 -16.87 -30.30 -9.32
C GLU A 25 -15.80 -29.81 -8.33
N ALA A 26 -14.61 -30.40 -8.37
CA ALA A 26 -13.47 -29.98 -7.56
C ALA A 26 -13.08 -28.52 -7.89
N ILE A 27 -13.00 -28.19 -9.18
CA ILE A 27 -12.72 -26.84 -9.66
C ILE A 27 -13.75 -25.84 -9.14
N ALA A 28 -15.04 -26.16 -9.26
CA ALA A 28 -16.12 -25.31 -8.77
C ALA A 28 -16.10 -25.17 -7.23
N GLY A 29 -15.66 -26.21 -6.53
CA GLY A 29 -15.50 -26.25 -5.08
C GLY A 29 -14.23 -25.57 -4.55
N GLY A 30 -13.35 -25.08 -5.44
CA GLY A 30 -12.09 -24.46 -5.06
C GLY A 30 -10.99 -25.46 -4.66
N GLN A 31 -11.12 -26.73 -5.04
CA GLN A 31 -10.18 -27.81 -4.73
C GLN A 31 -9.42 -28.20 -6.00
N PHE A 32 -8.17 -27.78 -6.11
CA PHE A 32 -7.35 -27.98 -7.32
C PHE A 32 -6.02 -28.70 -7.04
N ASP A 33 -5.79 -29.17 -5.82
CA ASP A 33 -4.48 -29.67 -5.37
C ASP A 33 -4.10 -31.02 -6.01
N ASP A 34 -5.08 -31.83 -6.42
CA ASP A 34 -4.87 -33.15 -7.02
C ASP A 34 -5.52 -33.22 -8.41
N MET A 35 -4.70 -32.98 -9.42
CA MET A 35 -5.09 -32.94 -10.83
C MET A 35 -4.41 -34.03 -11.66
N GLU A 36 -3.76 -35.01 -11.02
CA GLU A 36 -3.00 -36.07 -11.71
C GLU A 36 -3.87 -36.83 -12.73
N GLN A 37 -5.13 -37.07 -12.38
CA GLN A 37 -6.08 -37.74 -13.25
C GLN A 37 -6.42 -36.93 -14.51
N LEU A 38 -6.47 -35.60 -14.41
CA LEU A 38 -6.71 -34.74 -15.57
C LEU A 38 -5.53 -34.79 -16.54
N PHE A 39 -4.31 -34.75 -16.03
CA PHE A 39 -3.11 -34.85 -16.86
C PHE A 39 -2.94 -36.25 -17.47
N ALA A 40 -3.36 -37.30 -16.78
CA ALA A 40 -3.39 -38.65 -17.34
C ALA A 40 -4.36 -38.76 -18.55
N ILE A 41 -5.53 -38.12 -18.48
CA ILE A 41 -6.48 -38.04 -19.60
C ILE A 41 -5.90 -37.27 -20.79
N LEU A 42 -5.17 -36.19 -20.52
CA LEU A 42 -4.51 -35.40 -21.56
C LEU A 42 -3.40 -36.17 -22.28
N ALA A 43 -2.68 -37.02 -21.56
CA ALA A 43 -1.59 -37.83 -22.11
C ALA A 43 -2.09 -39.05 -22.91
N ASP A 44 -3.37 -39.41 -22.81
CA ASP A 44 -3.94 -40.57 -23.49
C ASP A 44 -4.36 -40.24 -24.94
N GLU A 45 -3.47 -40.58 -25.89
CA GLU A 45 -3.72 -40.39 -27.32
C GLU A 45 -4.83 -41.29 -27.89
N MET A 46 -5.29 -42.30 -27.15
CA MET A 46 -6.34 -43.22 -27.58
C MET A 46 -7.75 -42.69 -27.30
N LEU A 47 -7.87 -41.64 -26.47
CA LEU A 47 -9.15 -41.02 -26.17
C LEU A 47 -9.67 -40.18 -27.36
N PRO A 48 -11.00 -40.11 -27.52
CA PRO A 48 -11.64 -39.20 -28.46
C PRO A 48 -11.16 -37.75 -28.32
N GLY A 49 -10.99 -37.07 -29.45
CA GLY A 49 -10.42 -35.72 -29.49
C GLY A 49 -11.25 -34.67 -28.73
N ASP A 50 -12.58 -34.82 -28.72
CA ASP A 50 -13.51 -33.96 -27.97
C ASP A 50 -13.30 -34.05 -26.44
N ILE A 51 -13.01 -35.25 -25.92
CA ILE A 51 -12.71 -35.44 -24.50
C ILE A 51 -11.36 -34.84 -24.12
N ARG A 52 -10.35 -34.96 -25.00
CA ARG A 52 -9.05 -34.33 -24.78
C ARG A 52 -9.13 -32.81 -24.81
N GLU A 53 -9.89 -32.24 -25.74
CA GLU A 53 -10.11 -30.79 -25.83
C GLU A 53 -10.81 -30.26 -24.57
N LEU A 54 -11.78 -31.01 -24.03
CA LEU A 54 -12.42 -30.68 -22.76
C LEU A 54 -11.44 -30.76 -21.58
N ALA A 55 -10.61 -31.81 -21.53
CA ALA A 55 -9.57 -31.94 -20.51
C ALA A 55 -8.55 -30.80 -20.58
N GLU A 56 -8.19 -30.35 -21.78
CA GLU A 56 -7.22 -29.27 -22.01
C GLU A 56 -7.77 -27.93 -21.54
N THR A 57 -9.07 -27.71 -21.80
CA THR A 57 -9.80 -26.54 -21.30
C THR A 57 -9.81 -26.52 -19.77
N PHE A 58 -10.05 -27.67 -19.13
CA PHE A 58 -10.04 -27.77 -17.66
C PHE A 58 -8.66 -27.53 -17.08
N ALA A 59 -7.60 -28.06 -17.71
CA ALA A 59 -6.23 -27.83 -17.26
C ALA A 59 -5.86 -26.35 -17.37
N SER A 60 -6.24 -25.71 -18.47
CA SER A 60 -6.04 -24.27 -18.67
C SER A 60 -6.75 -23.43 -17.61
N MET A 61 -7.98 -23.80 -17.22
CA MET A 61 -8.70 -23.11 -16.16
C MET A 61 -7.99 -23.22 -14.80
N VAL A 62 -7.50 -24.40 -14.45
CA VAL A 62 -6.78 -24.60 -13.18
C VAL A 62 -5.53 -23.73 -13.12
N VAL A 63 -4.70 -23.75 -14.16
CA VAL A 63 -3.50 -22.89 -14.23
C VAL A 63 -3.85 -21.41 -14.09
N GLN A 64 -4.95 -20.96 -14.70
CA GLN A 64 -5.40 -19.58 -14.56
C GLN A 64 -5.87 -19.24 -13.13
N ILE A 65 -6.51 -20.18 -12.45
CA ILE A 65 -6.96 -20.00 -11.07
C ILE A 65 -5.75 -19.92 -10.14
N GLU A 66 -4.81 -20.86 -10.26
CA GLU A 66 -3.56 -20.84 -9.49
C GLU A 66 -2.78 -19.53 -9.68
N ALA A 67 -2.67 -19.06 -10.93
CA ALA A 67 -2.00 -17.79 -11.22
C ALA A 67 -2.70 -16.59 -10.55
N ARG A 68 -4.04 -16.59 -10.51
CA ARG A 68 -4.83 -15.54 -9.84
C ARG A 68 -4.66 -15.61 -8.33
N GLU A 69 -4.69 -16.80 -7.74
CA GLU A 69 -4.50 -17.00 -6.30
C GLU A 69 -3.09 -16.59 -5.87
N PHE A 70 -2.09 -17.01 -6.62
CA PHE A 70 -0.70 -16.59 -6.40
C PHE A 70 -0.57 -15.06 -6.43
N HIS A 71 -1.12 -14.42 -7.47
CA HIS A 71 -1.10 -12.96 -7.57
C HIS A 71 -1.88 -12.27 -6.43
N ALA A 72 -3.03 -12.81 -6.01
CA ALA A 72 -3.79 -12.29 -4.89
C ALA A 72 -3.00 -12.37 -3.58
N ASN A 73 -2.31 -13.49 -3.33
CA ASN A 73 -1.44 -13.66 -2.18
C ASN A 73 -0.28 -12.66 -2.19
N GLN A 74 0.35 -12.44 -3.36
CA GLN A 74 1.38 -11.42 -3.52
C GLN A 74 0.86 -10.00 -3.23
N LEU A 75 -0.33 -9.65 -3.71
CA LEU A 75 -0.96 -8.36 -3.41
C LEU A 75 -1.25 -8.20 -1.92
N ILE A 76 -1.76 -9.23 -1.25
CA ILE A 76 -1.98 -9.21 0.21
C ILE A 76 -0.66 -8.96 0.95
N GLU A 77 0.41 -9.60 0.53
CA GLU A 77 1.74 -9.42 1.13
C GLU A 77 2.26 -7.98 0.92
N GLN A 78 2.13 -7.44 -0.30
CA GLN A 78 2.47 -6.05 -0.59
C GLN A 78 1.64 -5.05 0.23
N LEU A 79 0.33 -5.29 0.37
CA LEU A 79 -0.56 -4.45 1.18
C LEU A 79 -0.16 -4.46 2.66
N ARG A 80 0.16 -5.64 3.21
CA ARG A 80 0.64 -5.79 4.59
C ARG A 80 1.95 -5.04 4.80
N GLU A 81 2.88 -5.15 3.86
CA GLU A 81 4.16 -4.44 3.96
C GLU A 81 3.97 -2.92 3.86
N THR A 82 3.14 -2.46 2.93
CA THR A 82 2.77 -1.04 2.80
C THR A 82 2.13 -0.51 4.09
N GLN A 83 1.24 -1.28 4.69
CA GLN A 83 0.61 -0.92 5.96
C GLN A 83 1.64 -0.75 7.08
N ARG A 84 2.60 -1.69 7.21
CA ARG A 84 3.68 -1.58 8.21
C ARG A 84 4.53 -0.33 8.02
N GLN A 85 4.88 -0.01 6.77
CA GLN A 85 5.65 1.18 6.44
C GLN A 85 4.88 2.46 6.78
N LEU A 86 3.57 2.49 6.48
CA LEU A 86 2.71 3.62 6.83
C LEU A 86 2.60 3.81 8.34
N GLU A 87 2.39 2.73 9.10
CA GLU A 87 2.33 2.78 10.57
C GLU A 87 3.65 3.29 11.16
N ALA A 88 4.80 2.83 10.64
CA ALA A 88 6.11 3.31 11.08
C ALA A 88 6.31 4.80 10.78
N ALA A 89 5.93 5.25 9.57
CA ALA A 89 5.99 6.65 9.18
C ALA A 89 5.07 7.54 10.04
N GLU A 90 3.85 7.08 10.33
CA GLU A 90 2.91 7.79 11.19
C GLU A 90 3.47 7.94 12.61
N GLN A 91 4.04 6.88 13.17
CA GLN A 91 4.69 6.94 14.49
C GLN A 91 5.87 7.91 14.52
N ALA A 92 6.70 7.91 13.48
CA ALA A 92 7.81 8.85 13.34
C ALA A 92 7.32 10.30 13.29
N LEU A 93 6.32 10.58 12.44
CA LEU A 93 5.71 11.91 12.32
C LEU A 93 5.03 12.36 13.61
N ARG A 94 4.36 11.46 14.33
CA ARG A 94 3.76 11.78 15.64
C ARG A 94 4.83 12.16 16.66
N LYS A 95 5.96 11.45 16.68
CA LYS A 95 7.09 11.76 17.56
C LYS A 95 7.70 13.11 17.22
N GLU A 96 7.94 13.38 15.94
CA GLU A 96 8.51 14.64 15.47
C GLU A 96 7.56 15.82 15.76
N ASN A 97 6.27 15.68 15.48
CA ASN A 97 5.27 16.69 15.82
C ASN A 97 5.23 16.98 17.33
N LYS A 98 5.36 15.97 18.18
CA LYS A 98 5.42 16.15 19.63
C LYS A 98 6.67 16.93 20.04
N ASP A 99 7.83 16.59 19.49
CA ASP A 99 9.09 17.29 19.76
C ASP A 99 9.04 18.75 19.28
N LEU A 100 8.57 18.99 18.05
CA LEU A 100 8.39 20.33 17.49
C LEU A 100 7.45 21.18 18.34
N LYS A 101 6.30 20.64 18.77
CA LYS A 101 5.39 21.35 19.69
C LYS A 101 6.04 21.69 21.02
N GLN A 102 6.87 20.81 21.57
CA GLN A 102 7.61 21.08 22.81
C GLN A 102 8.66 22.19 22.62
N ARG A 103 9.39 22.17 21.50
CA ARG A 103 10.35 23.23 21.16
C ARG A 103 9.66 24.57 20.94
N LEU A 104 8.55 24.58 20.22
CA LEU A 104 7.75 25.79 19.99
C LEU A 104 7.27 26.38 21.32
N LYS A 105 6.71 25.56 22.22
CA LYS A 105 6.29 26.00 23.55
C LYS A 105 7.46 26.59 24.36
N LYS A 106 8.66 26.01 24.28
CA LYS A 106 9.85 26.58 24.95
C LYS A 106 10.24 27.93 24.36
N LEU A 107 10.19 28.08 23.05
CA LEU A 107 10.48 29.35 22.38
C LEU A 107 9.43 30.42 22.72
N GLU A 108 8.15 30.06 22.78
CA GLU A 108 7.08 30.96 23.25
C GLU A 108 7.29 31.40 24.70
N VAL A 109 7.70 30.49 25.59
CA VAL A 109 8.02 30.83 26.99
C VAL A 109 9.27 31.71 27.08
N GLN A 110 10.25 31.52 26.21
CA GLN A 110 11.43 32.41 26.14
C GLN A 110 11.09 33.78 25.55
N PHE A 111 10.15 33.83 24.62
CA PHE A 111 9.63 35.06 24.04
C PHE A 111 8.38 35.51 24.82
N ASP A 112 8.56 35.76 26.11
CA ASP A 112 7.50 36.38 26.90
C ASP A 112 7.33 37.82 26.41
N GLN A 113 6.21 38.07 25.72
CA GLN A 113 5.89 39.39 25.19
C GLN A 113 5.73 40.43 26.30
N GLU A 114 5.33 40.03 27.50
CA GLU A 114 5.22 40.95 28.63
C GLU A 114 6.61 41.37 29.11
N GLN A 115 7.52 40.40 29.26
CA GLN A 115 8.91 40.67 29.66
C GLN A 115 9.66 41.49 28.59
N ALA A 116 9.52 41.12 27.31
CA ALA A 116 10.10 41.88 26.20
C ALA A 116 9.54 43.31 26.11
N ALA A 117 8.23 43.49 26.31
CA ALA A 117 7.62 44.82 26.34
C ALA A 117 8.09 45.66 27.53
N GLN A 118 8.38 45.03 28.67
CA GLN A 118 8.90 45.68 29.85
C GLN A 118 10.36 46.11 29.65
N GLU A 119 11.21 45.24 29.12
CA GLU A 119 12.59 45.58 28.75
C GLU A 119 12.65 46.72 27.70
N ILE A 120 11.76 46.69 26.69
CA ILE A 120 11.66 47.78 25.71
C ILE A 120 11.27 49.11 26.39
N ARG A 121 10.34 49.10 27.34
CA ARG A 121 9.96 50.30 28.09
C ARG A 121 11.12 50.82 28.93
N GLU A 122 11.82 49.96 29.65
CA GLU A 122 12.99 50.34 30.46
C GLU A 122 14.08 50.99 29.60
N ILE A 123 14.35 50.46 28.41
CA ILE A 123 15.30 51.06 27.46
C ILE A 123 14.76 52.38 26.90
N ALA A 124 13.47 52.45 26.55
CA ALA A 124 12.84 53.64 25.98
C ALA A 124 12.76 54.81 26.98
N GLU A 125 12.59 54.50 28.26
CA GLU A 125 12.57 55.46 29.37
C GLU A 125 13.97 55.80 29.90
N SER A 126 15.01 55.12 29.42
CA SER A 126 16.39 55.42 29.82
C SER A 126 16.80 56.84 29.43
N GLU A 127 17.56 57.50 30.31
CA GLU A 127 18.07 58.86 30.09
C GLU A 127 18.82 58.96 28.76
N TYR A 128 19.60 57.94 28.41
CA TYR A 128 20.31 57.85 27.15
C TYR A 128 19.39 57.92 25.93
N PHE A 129 18.27 57.19 25.94
CA PHE A 129 17.36 57.12 24.80
C PHE A 129 16.50 58.39 24.69
N VAL A 130 16.10 58.97 25.83
CA VAL A 130 15.44 60.27 25.91
C VAL A 130 16.34 61.37 25.32
N ASP A 131 17.60 61.41 25.71
CA ASP A 131 18.58 62.36 25.19
C ASP A 131 18.83 62.17 23.68
N LEU A 132 18.93 60.92 23.23
CA LEU A 132 19.06 60.59 21.81
C LEU A 132 17.85 61.09 21.00
N GLN A 133 16.62 60.91 21.51
CA GLN A 133 15.41 61.45 20.87
C GLN A 133 15.42 62.98 20.83
N GLN A 134 15.83 63.66 21.90
CA GLN A 134 15.92 65.12 21.93
C GLN A 134 16.97 65.63 20.92
N ARG A 135 18.12 64.96 20.82
CA ARG A 135 19.15 65.25 19.81
C ARG A 135 18.66 65.03 18.38
N ALA A 136 17.93 63.96 18.12
CA ALA A 136 17.34 63.69 16.81
C ALA A 136 16.26 64.73 16.44
N LYS A 137 15.41 65.14 17.39
CA LYS A 137 14.39 66.19 17.20
C LYS A 137 15.03 67.54 16.88
N SER A 138 16.05 67.93 17.63
CA SER A 138 16.77 69.19 17.41
C SER A 138 17.52 69.22 16.07
N LEU A 139 18.13 68.10 15.66
CA LEU A 139 18.71 67.98 14.32
C LEU A 139 17.64 68.11 13.22
N ARG A 140 16.53 67.38 13.34
CA ARG A 140 15.42 67.49 12.37
C ARG A 140 14.90 68.90 12.25
N GLN A 141 14.70 69.62 13.36
CA GLN A 141 14.29 71.02 13.34
C GLN A 141 15.33 71.92 12.67
N ARG A 142 16.63 71.72 12.96
CA ARG A 142 17.72 72.46 12.31
C ARG A 142 17.80 72.25 10.80
N PHE A 143 17.50 71.05 10.32
CA PHE A 143 17.45 70.75 8.88
C PHE A 143 16.14 71.24 8.23
N LYS A 144 15.00 71.20 8.93
CA LYS A 144 13.72 71.73 8.43
C LYS A 144 13.66 73.26 8.34
N LEU A 145 14.54 73.96 9.03
CA LEU A 145 14.69 75.43 9.01
C LEU A 145 15.70 75.92 7.95
N LYS A 146 16.36 75.00 7.24
CA LYS A 146 17.41 75.28 6.25
C LYS A 146 16.97 75.09 4.79
N ASP A 147 15.75 74.60 4.57
CA ASP A 147 15.01 74.61 3.29
C ASP A 147 13.93 75.70 3.36
#